data_AF-A0A969I3G3-F1
#
_entry.id   AF-A0A969I3G3-F1
#
_cell.length_a   1.000
_cell.length_b   1.000
_cell.length_c   1.000
_cell.angle_alpha   90.00
_cell.angle_beta   90.00
_cell.angle_gamma   90.00
#
_symmetry.space_group_name_H-M   'P 1'
#
loop_
_entity.id
_entity.type
_entity.pdbx_description
1 polymer ?
#
loop_
_entity_poly.entity_id
_entity_poly.type
_entity_poly.pdbx_seq_one_letter_code
_entity_poly.pdbx_strand_id
1 'polypeptide(L)'
;MTNTVRWAIALLMGATLFRVQTILFLPTVEMFGGSAPDGWFGPWLSDTILGFLLPVMLFLFWTWRGIRIWGVLVSYNAVGAFDYSQGLITQYISPMPAEMASPVTVYAGIGVFVVLQMIALWLLFRRDVVAHFKQ
;
A
#
# COMPACT_ATOMS: atom_id res chain seq x y z
N MET A 1 -18.49 -8.75 -12.21
CA MET A 1 -17.44 -9.22 -11.29
C MET A 1 -17.90 -10.50 -10.60
N THR A 2 -17.08 -11.55 -10.63
CA THR A 2 -17.37 -12.78 -9.87
C THR A 2 -17.04 -12.61 -8.38
N ASN A 3 -17.66 -13.41 -7.51
CA ASN A 3 -17.38 -13.37 -6.06
C ASN A 3 -15.91 -13.65 -5.74
N THR A 4 -15.26 -14.56 -6.48
CA THR A 4 -13.84 -14.88 -6.31
C THR A 4 -12.97 -13.66 -6.60
N VAL A 5 -13.20 -12.93 -7.70
CA VAL A 5 -12.44 -11.72 -8.03
C VAL A 5 -12.69 -10.63 -7.01
N ARG A 6 -13.94 -10.48 -6.57
CA ARG A 6 -14.32 -9.51 -5.53
C ARG A 6 -13.55 -9.74 -4.23
N TRP A 7 -13.51 -10.98 -3.76
CA TRP A 7 -12.77 -11.35 -2.55
C TRP A 7 -11.26 -11.24 -2.74
N ALA A 8 -10.73 -11.64 -3.90
CA ALA A 8 -9.32 -11.49 -4.20
C ALA A 8 -8.87 -10.02 -4.08
N ILE A 9 -9.59 -9.09 -4.69
CA ILE A 9 -9.28 -7.65 -4.59
C ILE A 9 -9.36 -7.19 -3.13
N ALA A 10 -10.44 -7.53 -2.42
CA ALA A 10 -10.62 -7.13 -1.02
C ALA A 10 -9.51 -7.66 -0.10
N LEU A 11 -9.09 -8.91 -0.28
CA LEU A 11 -8.01 -9.53 0.50
C LEU A 11 -6.64 -8.93 0.16
N LEU A 12 -6.36 -8.67 -1.11
CA LEU A 12 -5.11 -8.04 -1.54
C LEU A 12 -4.99 -6.61 -0.99
N MET A 13 -6.06 -5.81 -1.12
CA MET A 13 -6.12 -4.49 -0.49
C MET A 13 -6.03 -4.61 1.04
N GLY A 14 -6.79 -5.53 1.63
CA GLY A 14 -6.83 -5.81 3.06
C GLY A 14 -5.47 -6.15 3.67
N ALA A 15 -4.65 -6.91 2.94
CA ALA A 15 -3.28 -7.24 3.35
C ALA A 15 -2.45 -5.97 3.58
N THR A 16 -2.73 -4.87 2.88
CA THR A 16 -1.96 -3.64 3.08
C THR A 16 -2.25 -2.93 4.39
N LEU A 17 -3.21 -3.37 5.21
CA LEU A 17 -3.47 -2.80 6.54
C LEU A 17 -2.23 -2.79 7.45
N PHE A 18 -1.30 -3.74 7.24
CA PHE A 18 -0.03 -3.79 7.97
C PHE A 18 0.75 -2.48 7.91
N ARG A 19 0.55 -1.65 6.87
CA ARG A 19 1.20 -0.35 6.77
C ARG A 19 0.84 0.63 7.90
N VAL A 20 -0.29 0.45 8.58
CA VAL A 20 -0.68 1.29 9.74
C VAL A 20 0.37 1.23 10.85
N GLN A 21 1.09 0.11 10.99
CA GLN A 21 2.09 -0.06 12.05
C GLN A 21 3.24 0.96 11.98
N THR A 22 3.47 1.58 10.81
CA THR A 22 4.55 2.56 10.64
C THR A 22 4.36 3.83 11.47
N ILE A 23 3.14 4.10 11.94
CA ILE A 23 2.86 5.19 12.88
C ILE A 23 3.69 5.08 14.16
N LEU A 24 4.03 3.85 14.57
CA LEU A 24 4.84 3.59 15.77
C LEU A 24 6.30 4.02 15.60
N PHE A 25 6.75 4.22 14.36
CA PHE A 25 8.12 4.64 14.03
C PHE A 25 8.24 6.15 13.78
N LEU A 26 7.13 6.87 13.61
CA LEU A 26 7.15 8.32 13.40
C LEU A 26 7.77 9.10 14.58
N PRO A 27 7.52 8.77 15.86
CA PRO A 27 8.15 9.48 16.99
C PRO A 27 9.67 9.30 17.07
N THR A 28 10.20 8.29 16.38
CA THR A 28 11.59 7.87 16.42
C THR A 28 12.26 8.05 15.05
N VAL A 29 11.68 8.90 14.19
CA VAL A 29 12.10 9.02 12.78
C VAL A 29 13.58 9.31 12.64
N GLU A 30 14.12 10.25 13.42
CA GLU A 30 15.53 10.65 13.40
C GLU A 30 16.50 9.55 13.85
N MET A 31 16.00 8.48 14.49
CA MET A 31 16.83 7.42 15.06
C MET A 31 17.19 6.33 14.04
N PHE A 32 16.52 6.28 12.88
CA PHE A 32 16.55 5.10 12.01
C PHE A 32 17.00 5.36 10.57
N GLY A 33 17.48 6.57 10.28
CA GLY A 33 17.93 6.93 8.93
C GLY A 33 19.44 6.80 8.67
N GLY A 34 20.24 6.37 9.65
CA GLY A 34 21.70 6.30 9.52
C GLY A 34 22.29 7.69 9.20
N SER A 35 22.96 7.83 8.04
CA SER A 35 23.52 9.12 7.57
C SER A 35 22.47 10.14 7.14
N ALA A 36 21.21 9.73 6.95
CA ALA A 36 20.09 10.57 6.56
C ALA A 36 18.94 10.36 7.56
N PRO A 37 19.02 10.97 8.76
CA PRO A 37 18.24 10.59 9.94
C PRO A 37 16.73 10.57 9.71
N ASP A 38 16.20 11.41 8.82
CA ASP A 38 14.77 11.51 8.49
C ASP A 38 14.37 10.86 7.16
N GLY A 39 15.25 10.10 6.50
CA GLY A 39 14.99 9.52 5.17
C GLY A 39 13.74 8.63 5.10
N TRP A 40 13.35 8.02 6.21
CA TRP A 40 12.16 7.18 6.33
C TRP A 40 10.87 7.93 6.67
N PHE A 41 10.95 9.23 6.94
CA PHE A 41 9.78 10.04 7.28
C PHE A 41 8.69 9.97 6.21
N GLY A 42 9.09 10.19 4.95
CA GLY A 42 8.18 10.15 3.81
C GLY A 42 7.42 8.82 3.73
N PRO A 43 8.12 7.69 3.51
CA PRO A 43 7.49 6.37 3.44
C PRO A 43 6.62 6.01 4.64
N TRP A 44 7.05 6.29 5.87
CA TRP A 44 6.26 5.94 7.05
C TRP A 44 5.01 6.79 7.21
N LEU A 45 5.10 8.08 6.91
CA LEU A 45 3.95 8.97 6.98
C LEU A 45 2.90 8.58 5.92
N SER A 46 3.32 8.36 4.69
CA SER A 46 2.42 7.93 3.61
C SER A 46 1.84 6.55 3.86
N ASP A 47 2.63 5.59 4.37
CA ASP A 47 2.12 4.28 4.77
C ASP A 47 1.03 4.42 5.84
N THR A 48 1.28 5.22 6.87
CA THR A 48 0.31 5.47 7.93
C THR A 48 -1.02 6.01 7.36
N ILE A 49 -0.94 7.05 6.52
CA ILE A 49 -2.11 7.67 5.89
C ILE A 49 -2.87 6.66 5.03
N LEU A 50 -2.17 5.95 4.14
CA LEU A 50 -2.78 4.96 3.25
C LEU A 50 -3.39 3.79 4.03
N GLY A 51 -2.82 3.46 5.18
CA GLY A 51 -3.30 2.39 6.06
C GLY A 51 -4.62 2.77 6.72
N PHE A 52 -4.72 3.99 7.22
CA PHE A 52 -5.97 4.51 7.79
C PHE A 52 -7.06 4.76 6.73
N LEU A 53 -6.68 5.02 5.48
CA LEU A 53 -7.65 5.13 4.38
C LEU A 53 -8.21 3.78 3.93
N LEU A 54 -7.51 2.67 4.18
CA LEU A 54 -7.90 1.34 3.69
C LEU A 54 -9.34 0.93 4.07
N PRO A 55 -9.81 1.07 5.34
CA PRO A 55 -11.18 0.72 5.69
C PRO A 55 -12.23 1.48 4.86
N VAL A 56 -11.97 2.77 4.58
CA VAL A 56 -12.84 3.58 3.71
C VAL A 56 -12.83 3.04 2.29
N MET A 57 -11.66 2.70 1.75
CA MET A 57 -11.55 2.13 0.40
C MET A 57 -12.26 0.78 0.28
N LEU A 58 -12.14 -0.10 1.28
CA LEU A 58 -12.85 -1.36 1.33
C LEU A 58 -14.37 -1.16 1.43
N PHE A 59 -14.82 -0.20 2.24
CA PHE A 59 -16.23 0.17 2.33
C PHE A 59 -16.77 0.64 0.98
N LEU A 60 -16.06 1.55 0.30
CA LEU A 60 -16.43 2.05 -1.03
C LEU A 60 -16.47 0.91 -2.07
N PHE A 61 -15.45 0.05 -2.08
CA PHE A 61 -15.39 -1.11 -2.98
C PHE A 61 -16.58 -2.06 -2.77
N TRP A 62 -17.00 -2.27 -1.52
CA TRP A 62 -18.06 -3.21 -1.20
C TRP A 62 -19.46 -2.67 -1.44
N THR A 63 -19.66 -1.39 -1.15
CA THR A 63 -20.99 -0.82 -1.01
C THR A 63 -21.39 0.00 -2.23
N TRP A 64 -20.44 0.70 -2.85
CA TRP A 64 -20.76 1.71 -3.86
C TRP A 64 -20.40 1.23 -5.28
N ARG A 65 -21.09 1.81 -6.25
CA ARG A 65 -20.90 1.59 -7.70
C ARG A 65 -20.64 2.93 -8.37
N GLY A 66 -20.30 2.90 -9.65
CA GLY A 66 -19.99 4.09 -10.43
C GLY A 66 -18.50 4.23 -10.78
N ILE A 67 -18.27 4.77 -11.98
CA ILE A 67 -16.93 4.88 -12.57
C ILE A 67 -15.99 5.78 -11.75
N ARG A 68 -16.55 6.74 -11.01
CA ARG A 68 -15.79 7.59 -10.09
C ARG A 68 -15.22 6.78 -8.92
N ILE A 69 -16.00 5.85 -8.37
CA ILE A 69 -15.54 4.97 -7.28
C ILE A 69 -14.44 4.04 -7.76
N TRP A 70 -14.61 3.46 -8.95
CA TRP A 70 -13.54 2.72 -9.60
C TRP A 70 -12.26 3.55 -9.77
N GLY A 71 -12.38 4.79 -10.23
CA GLY A 71 -11.24 5.70 -10.36
C GLY A 71 -10.53 5.97 -9.03
N VAL A 72 -11.29 6.20 -7.94
CA VAL A 72 -10.73 6.36 -6.59
C VAL A 72 -9.97 5.11 -6.15
N LEU A 73 -10.52 3.92 -6.37
CA LEU A 73 -9.87 2.65 -6.01
C LEU A 73 -8.60 2.40 -6.82
N VAL A 74 -8.63 2.71 -8.12
CA VAL A 74 -7.45 2.63 -9.00
C VAL A 74 -6.37 3.58 -8.49
N SER A 75 -6.70 4.84 -8.22
CA SER A 75 -5.77 5.84 -7.71
C SER A 75 -5.17 5.42 -6.36
N TYR A 76 -5.99 4.92 -5.43
CA TYR A 76 -5.51 4.43 -4.14
C TYR A 76 -4.51 3.28 -4.30
N ASN A 77 -4.81 2.30 -5.14
CA ASN A 77 -3.91 1.16 -5.37
C ASN A 77 -2.63 1.57 -6.11
N ALA A 78 -2.73 2.47 -7.09
CA ALA A 78 -1.58 3.00 -7.83
C ALA A 78 -0.65 3.83 -6.94
N VAL A 79 -1.21 4.74 -6.13
CA VAL A 79 -0.44 5.51 -5.14
C VAL A 79 0.20 4.58 -4.12
N GLY A 80 -0.52 3.57 -3.63
CA GLY A 80 0.04 2.58 -2.70
C GLY A 80 1.18 1.74 -3.28
N ALA A 81 1.13 1.39 -4.57
CA ALA A 81 2.23 0.68 -5.23
C ALA A 81 3.46 1.58 -5.44
N PHE A 82 3.21 2.85 -5.80
CA PHE A 82 4.27 3.85 -5.90
C PHE A 82 4.94 4.11 -4.55
N ASP A 83 4.15 4.23 -3.48
CA ASP A 83 4.60 4.42 -2.11
C ASP A 83 5.53 3.29 -1.63
N TYR A 84 5.15 2.02 -1.83
CA TYR A 84 6.06 0.92 -1.54
C TYR A 84 7.34 0.95 -2.40
N SER A 85 7.24 1.38 -3.66
CA SER A 85 8.43 1.55 -4.51
C SER A 85 9.36 2.64 -3.96
N GLN A 86 8.80 3.73 -3.42
CA GLN A 86 9.57 4.75 -2.70
C GLN A 86 10.22 4.18 -1.44
N GLY A 87 9.54 3.28 -0.72
CA GLY A 87 10.13 2.54 0.40
C GLY A 87 11.36 1.71 -0.01
N LEU A 88 11.31 1.02 -1.17
CA LEU A 88 12.47 0.29 -1.70
C LEU A 88 13.63 1.21 -2.06
N ILE A 89 13.34 2.34 -2.70
CA ILE A 89 14.35 3.37 -3.03
C ILE A 89 14.97 3.94 -1.76
N THR A 90 14.14 4.23 -0.76
CA THR A 90 14.58 4.71 0.55
C THR A 90 15.49 3.71 1.23
N GLN A 91 15.13 2.42 1.25
CA GLN A 91 16.01 1.37 1.80
C GLN A 91 17.35 1.24 1.04
N TYR A 92 17.37 1.55 -0.26
CA TYR A 92 18.59 1.54 -1.05
C TYR A 92 19.51 2.74 -0.76
N ILE A 93 18.94 3.93 -0.59
CA ILE A 93 19.70 5.18 -0.38
C ILE A 93 20.04 5.38 1.10
N SER A 94 19.07 5.13 1.98
CA SER A 94 19.11 5.38 3.43
C SER A 94 18.61 4.13 4.18
N PRO A 95 19.40 3.04 4.20
CA PRO A 95 18.98 1.77 4.77
C PRO A 95 18.65 1.89 6.26
N MET A 96 17.60 1.18 6.71
CA MET A 96 17.33 1.05 8.14
C MET A 96 18.50 0.34 8.86
N PRO A 97 18.79 0.71 10.12
CA PRO A 97 19.73 0.00 10.97
C PRO A 97 19.32 -1.46 11.17
N ALA A 98 20.29 -2.37 11.23
CA ALA A 98 20.06 -3.80 11.36
C ALA A 98 19.41 -4.17 12.71
N GLU A 99 19.58 -3.32 13.72
CA GLU A 99 18.95 -3.42 15.03
C GLU A 99 17.43 -3.27 14.96
N MET A 100 16.93 -2.56 13.96
CA MET A 100 15.50 -2.40 13.71
C MET A 100 14.95 -3.54 12.84
N ALA A 101 15.58 -3.79 11.69
CA ALA A 101 15.21 -4.86 10.78
C ALA A 101 16.37 -5.23 9.87
N SER A 102 16.51 -6.53 9.57
CA SER A 102 17.52 -6.96 8.59
C SER A 102 17.17 -6.40 7.20
N PRO A 103 18.17 -6.04 6.35
CA PRO A 103 17.91 -5.56 5.00
C PRO A 103 17.05 -6.53 4.17
N VAL A 104 17.27 -7.84 4.34
CA VAL A 104 16.47 -8.88 3.66
C VAL A 104 15.00 -8.79 4.07
N THR A 105 14.72 -8.62 5.36
CA THR A 105 13.35 -8.45 5.87
C THR A 105 12.69 -7.20 5.29
N VAL A 106 13.40 -6.08 5.22
CA VAL A 106 12.85 -4.82 4.69
C VAL A 106 12.56 -4.96 3.18
N TYR A 107 13.52 -5.41 2.38
CA TYR A 107 13.33 -5.59 0.94
C TYR A 107 12.24 -6.62 0.62
N ALA A 108 12.22 -7.77 1.32
CA ALA A 108 11.21 -8.79 1.10
C ALA A 108 9.82 -8.31 1.52
N GLY A 109 9.72 -7.66 2.69
CA GLY A 109 8.46 -7.13 3.20
C GLY A 109 7.84 -6.13 2.23
N ILE A 110 8.59 -5.07 1.90
CA ILE A 110 8.12 -4.04 0.97
C ILE A 110 7.86 -4.65 -0.41
N GLY A 111 8.76 -5.49 -0.93
CA GLY A 111 8.63 -6.12 -2.24
C GLY A 111 7.38 -6.99 -2.37
N VAL A 112 7.04 -7.78 -1.35
CA VAL A 112 5.79 -8.55 -1.32
C VAL A 112 4.59 -7.61 -1.45
N PHE A 113 4.54 -6.53 -0.69
CA PHE A 113 3.41 -5.62 -0.73
C PHE A 113 3.31 -4.82 -2.04
N VAL A 114 4.44 -4.46 -2.69
CA VAL A 114 4.42 -3.94 -4.07
C VAL A 114 3.68 -4.92 -5.00
N VAL A 115 4.05 -6.20 -4.95
CA VAL A 115 3.46 -7.23 -5.81
C VAL A 115 1.97 -7.39 -5.53
N LEU A 116 1.56 -7.47 -4.26
CA LEU A 116 0.15 -7.59 -3.88
C LEU A 116 -0.68 -6.40 -4.38
N GLN A 117 -0.15 -5.17 -4.23
CA GLN A 117 -0.84 -3.96 -4.66
C GLN A 117 -0.92 -3.86 -6.18
N MET A 118 0.13 -4.29 -6.90
CA MET A 118 0.12 -4.38 -8.36
C MET A 118 -0.88 -5.41 -8.89
N ILE A 119 -1.03 -6.56 -8.21
CA ILE A 119 -2.07 -7.55 -8.57
C ILE A 119 -3.46 -6.97 -8.31
N ALA A 120 -3.68 -6.31 -7.16
CA ALA A 120 -4.97 -5.65 -6.87
C ALA A 120 -5.30 -4.60 -7.94
N LEU A 121 -4.34 -3.75 -8.30
CA LEU A 121 -4.47 -2.75 -9.35
C LEU A 121 -4.80 -3.39 -10.70
N TRP A 122 -4.08 -4.44 -11.09
CA TRP A 122 -4.34 -5.17 -12.33
C TRP A 122 -5.76 -5.77 -12.36
N LEU A 123 -6.22 -6.36 -11.26
CA LEU A 123 -7.57 -6.91 -11.15
C LEU A 123 -8.66 -5.82 -11.26
N LEU A 124 -8.41 -4.59 -10.81
CA LEU A 124 -9.34 -3.47 -10.99
C LEU A 124 -9.56 -3.10 -12.47
N PHE A 125 -8.60 -3.40 -13.34
CA PHE A 125 -8.73 -3.20 -14.80
C PHE A 125 -9.37 -4.38 -15.53
N ARG A 126 -9.69 -5.48 -14.84
CA ARG A 126 -10.37 -6.63 -15.45
C ARG A 126 -11.74 -6.20 -15.99
N ARG A 127 -12.10 -6.67 -17.18
CA ARG A 127 -13.30 -6.21 -17.92
C ARG A 127 -14.60 -6.30 -17.11
N ASP A 128 -14.81 -7.39 -16.39
CA ASP A 128 -16.01 -7.62 -15.57
C ASP A 128 -16.01 -6.82 -14.26
N VAL A 129 -14.86 -6.31 -13.81
CA VAL A 129 -14.76 -5.37 -12.69
C VAL A 129 -15.09 -3.96 -13.18
N VAL A 130 -14.48 -3.53 -14.29
CA VAL A 130 -14.81 -2.23 -14.91
C VAL A 130 -16.30 -2.17 -15.29
N ALA A 131 -16.84 -3.22 -15.92
CA ALA A 131 -18.27 -3.28 -16.26
C ALA A 131 -19.18 -3.16 -15.03
N HIS A 132 -18.75 -3.73 -13.90
CA HIS A 132 -19.50 -3.67 -12.65
C HIS A 132 -19.55 -2.27 -12.04
N PHE A 133 -18.49 -1.47 -12.19
CA PHE A 133 -18.46 -0.09 -11.75
C PHE A 133 -19.00 0.91 -12.79
N LYS A 134 -19.22 0.50 -14.03
CA LYS A 134 -19.89 1.34 -15.04
C LYS A 134 -21.41 1.40 -14.87
N GLN A 135 -21.99 0.44 -14.15
CA GLN A 135 -23.39 0.44 -13.72
C GLN A 135 -23.60 1.45 -12.60
#